data_AF-A0A1R4K0I8-F1
#
_entry.id   AF-A0A1R4K0I8-F1
#
_cell.length_a   1.000
_cell.length_b   1.000
_cell.length_c   1.000
_cell.angle_alpha   90.00
_cell.angle_beta   90.00
_cell.angle_gamma   90.00
#
_symmetry.space_group_name_H-M   'P 1'
#
loop_
_entity.id
_entity.type
_entity.pdbx_description
1 polymer ?
#
loop_
_entity_poly.entity_id
_entity_poly.type
_entity_poly.pdbx_seq_one_letter_code
_entity_poly.pdbx_strand_id
1 'polypeptide(L)'
;MTETANITQKSKISAIWIIPVIALFVGVWMLYQYQTNLGPTIYITMPQAEGIVAGKTEIKVRSVKIGQIDHVRLSDSQDSVIARAQIDKNYDNLLTEDAKIWVVKPRIDETGISGMSTLLSGVYLEFSPGESKKKKEKFELQDEPALIGKDVKGGRFKLLSYNAEVLEVSTGIFFKNYKIGQIETATFDWKNQAMKYGIFIKAPYENLITLNSIFWVNSGIEIDLSADGININTGSLSKLLKGGISVGLPDQQAPGDIAQNEHSFSLSQSYKEALEERFYDFDYYLIEFEQSIRGLRAGAPVEYRGTRIGTVVEAPANVIINGKPAHFKNQNTAVPVLIKIEYGRLYHDNDLAKEYWQTSLNGWVNNGMRASLKPGNLLTGAVYVDFDIYTDAPDAKLEKLAQYDVFPSISSGITVLADQVSDVLNKVNELKIEDSLAQMQTTFSDYQGLANDMRDLLNQKDTQNLPGDFNQNFKKMTKSMEQFEVTMRQFDKTMASYQAGSQFNNQLQQTLQEFKRLSEQLQPLTKGLNEQPNMFIFDKALPADPKPRKQ
;
A
#
# COMPACT_ATOMS: atom_id res chain seq x y z
N MET A 1 130.10 26.21 -50.72
CA MET A 1 128.82 25.50 -50.54
C MET A 1 128.01 26.30 -49.55
N THR A 2 126.98 27.01 -50.02
CA THR A 2 126.06 27.80 -49.20
C THR A 2 124.87 26.92 -48.83
N GLU A 3 124.75 26.57 -47.55
CA GLU A 3 123.53 25.99 -47.01
C GLU A 3 122.56 27.11 -46.64
N THR A 4 121.41 27.16 -47.31
CA THR A 4 120.30 28.04 -46.95
C THR A 4 119.36 27.29 -46.02
N ALA A 5 119.16 27.81 -44.81
CA ALA A 5 118.19 27.28 -43.86
C ALA A 5 116.75 27.60 -44.34
N ASN A 6 115.94 26.55 -44.54
CA ASN A 6 114.52 26.68 -44.83
C ASN A 6 113.74 26.93 -43.53
N ILE A 7 113.25 28.17 -43.35
CA ILE A 7 112.34 28.51 -42.25
C ILE A 7 110.92 28.14 -42.68
N THR A 8 110.38 27.03 -42.15
CA THR A 8 108.96 26.67 -42.31
C THR A 8 108.13 27.28 -41.18
N GLN A 9 107.18 28.12 -41.56
CA GLN A 9 106.25 28.78 -40.64
C GLN A 9 105.17 27.78 -40.18
N LYS A 10 105.27 27.32 -38.92
CA LYS A 10 104.25 26.45 -38.30
C LYS A 10 102.97 27.26 -38.04
N SER A 11 101.83 26.71 -38.45
CA SER A 11 100.50 27.24 -38.16
C SER A 11 100.33 27.46 -36.65
N LYS A 12 99.87 28.67 -36.28
CA LYS A 12 99.65 29.08 -34.87
C LYS A 12 98.35 28.54 -34.27
N ILE A 13 97.53 27.82 -35.05
CA ILE A 13 96.26 27.26 -34.59
C ILE A 13 96.43 25.75 -34.47
N SER A 14 96.45 25.27 -33.22
CA SER A 14 96.54 23.84 -32.90
C SER A 14 95.25 23.13 -33.34
N ALA A 15 95.39 21.97 -34.01
CA ALA A 15 94.26 21.13 -34.43
C ALA A 15 93.32 20.71 -33.28
N ILE A 16 93.78 20.85 -32.03
CA ILE A 16 93.00 20.59 -30.81
C ILE A 16 91.78 21.53 -30.70
N TRP A 17 91.82 22.74 -31.28
CA TRP A 17 90.71 23.70 -31.25
C TRP A 17 89.52 23.33 -32.17
N ILE A 18 89.66 22.32 -33.01
CA ILE A 18 88.57 21.86 -33.89
C ILE A 18 87.44 21.20 -33.06
N ILE A 19 87.78 20.47 -32.00
CA ILE A 19 86.81 19.73 -31.18
C ILE A 19 85.82 20.68 -30.46
N PRO A 20 86.27 21.74 -29.75
CA PRO A 20 85.35 22.72 -29.14
C PRO A 20 84.43 23.43 -30.14
N VAL A 21 84.93 23.74 -31.34
CA VAL A 21 84.14 24.42 -32.38
C VAL A 21 83.06 23.50 -32.92
N ILE A 22 83.36 22.23 -33.16
CA ILE A 22 82.37 21.23 -33.57
C ILE A 22 81.32 21.03 -32.47
N ALA A 23 81.75 20.90 -31.20
CA ALA A 23 80.84 20.76 -30.08
C ALA A 23 79.89 21.97 -29.94
N LEU A 24 80.40 23.19 -30.13
CA LEU A 24 79.59 24.41 -30.14
C LEU A 24 78.59 24.40 -31.31
N PHE A 25 79.02 24.01 -32.50
CA PHE A 25 78.14 23.90 -33.67
C PHE A 25 77.01 22.88 -33.45
N VAL A 26 77.32 21.70 -32.89
CA VAL A 26 76.32 20.70 -32.52
C VAL A 26 75.39 21.22 -31.44
N GLY A 27 75.92 21.93 -30.44
CA GLY A 27 75.10 22.55 -29.39
C GLY A 27 74.11 23.56 -29.95
N VAL A 28 74.58 24.47 -30.82
CA VAL A 28 73.72 25.44 -31.52
C VAL A 28 72.70 24.74 -32.41
N TRP A 29 73.11 23.69 -33.14
CA TRP A 29 72.19 22.88 -33.94
C TRP A 29 71.11 22.26 -33.07
N MET A 30 71.46 21.59 -31.98
CA MET A 30 70.50 20.94 -31.08
C MET A 30 69.52 21.95 -30.49
N LEU A 31 70.00 23.15 -30.14
CA LEU A 31 69.17 24.22 -29.60
C LEU A 31 68.20 24.76 -30.66
N TYR A 32 68.67 24.91 -31.90
CA TYR A 32 67.83 25.26 -33.05
C TYR A 32 66.78 24.18 -33.33
N GLN A 33 67.19 22.91 -33.40
CA GLN A 33 66.30 21.75 -33.59
C GLN A 33 65.22 21.69 -32.52
N TYR A 34 65.61 21.84 -31.25
CA TYR A 34 64.69 21.88 -30.10
C TYR A 34 63.67 23.00 -30.25
N GLN A 35 64.11 24.22 -30.58
CA GLN A 35 63.20 25.36 -30.78
C GLN A 35 62.24 25.14 -31.97
N THR A 36 62.73 24.57 -33.07
CA THR A 36 61.90 24.32 -34.27
C THR A 36 60.91 23.17 -34.12
N ASN A 37 61.13 22.26 -33.15
CA ASN A 37 60.25 21.13 -32.88
C ASN A 37 59.20 21.40 -31.81
N LEU A 38 59.37 22.45 -31.00
CA LEU A 38 58.32 22.91 -30.09
C LEU A 38 57.10 23.34 -30.92
N GLY A 39 55.94 22.77 -30.63
CA GLY A 39 54.69 23.18 -31.24
C GLY A 39 54.12 24.46 -30.60
N PRO A 40 52.88 24.84 -30.95
CA PRO A 40 52.23 25.99 -30.36
C PRO A 40 51.91 25.79 -28.88
N THR A 41 51.96 26.89 -28.11
CA THR A 41 51.55 26.91 -26.71
C THR A 41 50.15 27.50 -26.59
N ILE A 42 49.29 26.86 -25.81
CA ILE A 42 47.93 27.35 -25.54
C ILE A 42 47.72 27.63 -24.05
N TYR A 43 46.76 28.48 -23.75
CA TYR A 43 46.37 28.87 -22.40
C TYR A 43 44.91 28.52 -22.18
N ILE A 44 44.62 27.77 -21.12
CA ILE A 44 43.27 27.30 -20.79
C ILE A 44 42.87 27.93 -19.46
N THR A 45 41.86 28.80 -19.50
CA THR A 45 41.27 29.42 -18.31
C THR A 45 40.18 28.51 -17.75
N MET A 46 40.17 28.30 -16.43
CA MET A 46 39.20 27.48 -15.73
C MET A 46 38.93 28.03 -14.32
N PRO A 47 37.74 27.80 -13.73
CA PRO A 47 37.45 28.26 -12.36
C PRO A 47 38.30 27.53 -11.32
N GLN A 48 38.60 26.25 -11.54
CA GLN A 48 39.42 25.42 -10.65
C GLN A 48 40.19 24.36 -11.45
N ALA A 49 41.37 23.98 -10.97
CA ALA A 49 42.24 22.99 -11.61
C ALA A 49 42.26 21.66 -10.82
N GLU A 50 41.09 21.15 -10.46
CA GLU A 50 40.97 19.91 -9.70
C GLU A 50 41.51 18.71 -10.49
N GLY A 51 42.52 18.04 -9.93
CA GLY A 51 43.17 16.87 -10.54
C GLY A 51 44.17 17.19 -11.66
N ILE A 52 44.21 18.43 -12.18
CA ILE A 52 45.12 18.83 -13.25
C ILE A 52 46.52 19.09 -12.68
N VAL A 53 47.51 18.36 -13.18
CA VAL A 53 48.89 18.42 -12.69
C VAL A 53 49.85 18.73 -13.84
N ALA A 54 50.65 19.78 -13.64
CA ALA A 54 51.74 20.17 -14.54
C ALA A 54 52.71 19.01 -14.79
N GLY A 55 53.09 18.79 -16.05
CA GLY A 55 53.97 17.71 -16.49
C GLY A 55 53.34 16.31 -16.48
N LYS A 56 52.05 16.18 -16.15
CA LYS A 56 51.34 14.88 -16.13
C LYS A 56 50.04 14.88 -16.93
N THR A 57 49.21 15.91 -16.79
CA THR A 57 47.90 15.95 -17.45
C THR A 57 48.05 16.12 -18.96
N GLU A 58 47.53 15.15 -19.71
CA GLU A 58 47.58 15.12 -21.16
C GLU A 58 46.36 15.81 -21.78
N ILE A 59 46.54 16.37 -22.97
CA ILE A 59 45.45 16.83 -23.83
C ILE A 59 45.26 15.80 -24.94
N LYS A 60 44.03 15.33 -25.12
CA LYS A 60 43.68 14.26 -26.06
C LYS A 60 42.58 14.67 -27.01
N VAL A 61 42.64 14.15 -28.23
CA VAL A 61 41.56 14.21 -29.21
C VAL A 61 41.21 12.77 -29.58
N ARG A 62 39.98 12.34 -29.35
CA ARG A 62 39.53 10.97 -29.64
C ARG A 62 40.47 9.93 -29.02
N SER A 63 40.86 10.15 -27.76
CA SER A 63 41.83 9.33 -27.01
C SER A 63 43.28 9.34 -27.50
N VAL A 64 43.66 10.17 -28.48
CA VAL A 64 45.04 10.33 -28.95
C VAL A 64 45.68 11.55 -28.27
N LYS A 65 46.87 11.38 -27.68
CA LYS A 65 47.63 12.50 -27.08
C LYS A 65 48.06 13.48 -28.16
N ILE A 66 47.71 14.76 -27.96
CA ILE A 66 48.10 15.87 -28.84
C ILE A 66 48.94 16.94 -28.13
N GLY A 67 49.05 16.86 -26.80
CA GLY A 67 49.78 17.81 -26.00
C GLY A 67 49.75 17.48 -24.52
N GLN A 68 50.31 18.38 -23.71
CA GLN A 68 50.42 18.20 -22.26
C GLN A 68 50.40 19.55 -21.54
N ILE A 69 49.89 19.56 -20.31
CA ILE A 69 49.93 20.73 -19.42
C ILE A 69 51.34 20.88 -18.86
N ASP A 70 51.96 22.04 -19.06
CA ASP A 70 53.30 22.35 -18.58
C ASP A 70 53.29 23.09 -17.25
N HIS A 71 52.32 23.97 -17.05
CA HIS A 71 52.27 24.86 -15.89
C HIS A 71 50.83 25.19 -15.53
N VAL A 72 50.55 25.32 -14.23
CA VAL A 72 49.25 25.75 -13.70
C VAL A 72 49.50 26.91 -12.75
N ARG A 73 48.76 28.02 -12.88
CA ARG A 73 48.88 29.19 -12.01
C ARG A 73 47.53 29.84 -11.78
N LEU A 74 47.37 30.59 -10.70
CA LEU A 74 46.22 31.48 -10.54
C LEU A 74 46.29 32.65 -11.54
N SER A 75 45.13 33.16 -11.92
CA SER A 75 44.98 34.43 -12.61
C SER A 75 45.52 35.56 -11.74
N ASP A 76 45.82 36.70 -12.37
CA ASP A 76 46.38 37.85 -11.65
C ASP A 76 45.35 38.42 -10.63
N SER A 77 44.05 38.22 -10.89
CA SER A 77 42.93 38.53 -9.98
C SER A 77 42.60 37.44 -8.96
N GLN A 78 43.26 36.27 -9.05
CA GLN A 78 43.06 35.09 -8.18
C GLN A 78 41.63 34.48 -8.20
N ASP A 79 40.80 34.86 -9.16
CA ASP A 79 39.42 34.36 -9.35
C ASP A 79 39.32 33.12 -10.25
N SER A 80 40.42 32.75 -10.90
CA SER A 80 40.47 31.68 -11.90
C SER A 80 41.87 31.08 -11.96
N VAL A 81 41.97 29.92 -12.60
CA VAL A 81 43.22 29.20 -12.85
C VAL A 81 43.52 29.23 -14.33
N ILE A 82 44.78 29.50 -14.67
CA ILE A 82 45.29 29.47 -16.04
C ILE A 82 46.29 28.32 -16.15
N ALA A 83 45.95 27.33 -16.97
CA ALA A 83 46.83 26.24 -17.34
C ALA A 83 47.51 26.54 -18.68
N ARG A 84 48.84 26.47 -18.73
CA ARG A 84 49.63 26.55 -19.96
C ARG A 84 49.88 25.14 -20.48
N ALA A 85 49.56 24.89 -21.73
CA ALA A 85 49.77 23.60 -22.37
C ALA A 85 50.65 23.71 -23.62
N GLN A 86 51.52 22.73 -23.80
CA GLN A 86 52.32 22.56 -24.99
C GLN A 86 51.63 21.56 -25.91
N ILE A 87 51.31 21.98 -27.14
CA ILE A 87 50.70 21.13 -28.16
C ILE A 87 51.80 20.67 -29.11
N ASP A 88 51.71 19.43 -29.60
CA ASP A 88 52.66 18.93 -30.58
C ASP A 88 52.46 19.65 -31.92
N LYS A 89 53.56 19.97 -32.61
CA LYS A 89 53.56 20.75 -33.86
C LYS A 89 52.65 20.19 -34.95
N ASN A 90 52.47 18.87 -34.99
CA ASN A 90 51.62 18.18 -35.97
C ASN A 90 50.13 18.48 -35.81
N TYR A 91 49.70 19.00 -34.66
CA TYR A 91 48.29 19.26 -34.32
C TYR A 91 47.93 20.75 -34.27
N ASP A 92 48.83 21.65 -34.70
CA ASP A 92 48.61 23.09 -34.75
C ASP A 92 47.34 23.48 -35.54
N ASN A 93 46.96 22.69 -36.54
CA ASN A 93 45.75 22.93 -37.34
C ASN A 93 44.45 22.63 -36.59
N LEU A 94 44.49 21.98 -35.43
CA LEU A 94 43.31 21.68 -34.61
C LEU A 94 42.91 22.85 -33.70
N LEU A 95 43.80 23.82 -33.50
CA LEU A 95 43.64 24.91 -32.53
C LEU A 95 42.73 26.03 -33.05
N THR A 96 41.51 25.67 -33.46
CA THR A 96 40.52 26.59 -34.05
C THR A 96 39.78 27.38 -32.97
N GLU A 97 39.25 28.56 -33.32
CA GLU A 97 38.56 29.44 -32.36
C GLU A 97 37.27 28.85 -31.76
N ASP A 98 36.66 27.91 -32.48
CA ASP A 98 35.44 27.19 -32.14
C ASP A 98 35.69 25.79 -31.55
N ALA A 99 36.96 25.43 -31.34
CA ALA A 99 37.32 24.19 -30.65
C ALA A 99 36.88 24.24 -29.18
N LYS A 100 36.49 23.08 -28.66
CA LYS A 100 36.01 22.92 -27.28
C LYS A 100 36.99 22.07 -26.48
N ILE A 101 37.17 22.41 -25.22
CA ILE A 101 38.03 21.67 -24.30
C ILE A 101 37.32 21.48 -22.97
N TRP A 102 37.33 20.25 -22.45
CA TRP A 102 36.74 19.91 -21.15
C TRP A 102 37.61 18.89 -20.42
N VAL A 103 37.45 18.81 -19.09
CA VAL A 103 38.15 17.81 -18.27
C VAL A 103 37.36 16.52 -18.30
N VAL A 104 38.05 15.40 -18.52
CA VAL A 104 37.49 14.05 -18.35
C VAL A 104 38.05 13.46 -17.05
N LYS A 105 37.15 13.09 -16.14
CA LYS A 105 37.46 12.50 -14.83
C LYS A 105 36.96 11.04 -14.76
N PRO A 106 37.61 10.16 -13.97
CA PRO A 106 37.05 8.84 -13.68
C PRO A 106 35.68 8.99 -13.03
N ARG A 107 34.72 8.19 -13.48
CA ARG A 107 33.40 8.08 -12.82
C ARG A 107 33.17 6.63 -12.42
N ILE A 108 32.61 6.46 -11.23
CA ILE A 108 32.13 5.16 -10.78
C ILE A 108 30.61 5.27 -10.87
N ASP A 109 30.00 4.48 -11.75
CA ASP A 109 28.55 4.39 -11.92
C ASP A 109 28.06 2.96 -11.63
N GLU A 110 26.76 2.80 -11.44
CA GLU A 110 26.14 1.50 -11.12
C GLU A 110 26.30 0.46 -12.24
N THR A 111 26.62 0.89 -13.47
CA THR A 111 26.82 -0.01 -14.62
C THR A 111 28.29 -0.43 -14.82
N GLY A 112 29.22 0.21 -14.09
CA GLY A 112 30.64 -0.11 -14.10
C GLY A 112 31.52 1.12 -13.82
N ILE A 113 32.83 0.94 -14.03
CA ILE A 113 33.80 2.04 -13.95
C ILE A 113 33.96 2.62 -15.36
N SER A 114 33.39 3.81 -15.61
CA SER A 114 33.70 4.57 -16.82
C SER A 114 35.00 5.36 -16.62
N GLY A 115 35.86 5.35 -17.65
CA GLY A 115 37.19 5.97 -17.54
C GLY A 115 38.22 5.14 -16.76
N MET A 116 38.17 3.80 -16.78
CA MET A 116 39.20 2.92 -16.17
C MET A 116 40.65 3.32 -16.53
N SER A 117 40.87 3.83 -17.75
CA SER A 117 42.17 4.37 -18.19
C SER A 117 42.65 5.55 -17.33
N THR A 118 41.73 6.34 -16.77
CA THR A 118 42.01 7.49 -15.88
C THR A 118 42.30 7.10 -14.43
N LEU A 119 41.91 5.90 -13.98
CA LEU A 119 42.33 5.39 -12.67
C LEU A 119 43.86 5.21 -12.59
N LEU A 120 44.47 4.83 -13.71
CA LEU A 120 45.93 4.66 -13.81
C LEU A 120 46.63 5.92 -14.32
N SER A 121 46.01 6.65 -15.27
CA SER A 121 46.65 7.79 -15.96
C SER A 121 46.35 9.16 -15.34
N GLY A 122 45.38 9.24 -14.41
CA GLY A 122 44.83 10.50 -13.89
C GLY A 122 43.82 11.16 -14.82
N VAL A 123 43.31 12.34 -14.41
CA VAL A 123 42.43 13.17 -15.25
C VAL A 123 43.17 13.66 -16.48
N TYR A 124 42.45 13.84 -17.58
CA TYR A 124 42.99 14.41 -18.82
C TYR A 124 42.02 15.43 -19.41
N LEU A 125 42.50 16.24 -20.34
CA LEU A 125 41.68 17.21 -21.07
C LEU A 125 41.32 16.63 -22.43
N GLU A 126 40.03 16.52 -22.74
CA GLU A 126 39.57 16.17 -24.08
C GLU A 126 39.39 17.44 -24.90
N PHE A 127 39.89 17.42 -26.13
CA PHE A 127 39.88 18.52 -27.08
C PHE A 127 39.05 18.10 -28.30
N SER A 128 38.04 18.89 -28.63
CA SER A 128 37.22 18.71 -29.83
C SER A 128 37.55 19.82 -30.82
N PRO A 129 38.21 19.52 -31.95
CA PRO A 129 38.46 20.49 -33.02
C PRO A 129 37.15 21.05 -33.56
N GLY A 130 37.14 22.33 -33.93
CA GLY A 130 36.02 22.95 -34.63
C GLY A 130 36.20 22.96 -36.15
N GLU A 131 35.31 23.67 -36.84
CA GLU A 131 35.31 23.81 -38.30
C GLU A 131 35.90 25.15 -38.77
N SER A 132 36.15 26.10 -37.85
CA SER A 132 36.70 27.40 -38.21
C SER A 132 38.13 27.29 -38.76
N LYS A 133 38.49 28.18 -39.69
CA LYS A 133 39.86 28.31 -40.20
C LYS A 133 40.73 29.24 -39.36
N LYS A 134 40.15 29.96 -38.39
CA LYS A 134 40.88 30.90 -37.54
C LYS A 134 41.44 30.19 -36.33
N LYS A 135 42.74 30.35 -36.09
CA LYS A 135 43.43 29.78 -34.94
C LYS A 135 43.27 30.64 -33.70
N LYS A 136 43.28 30.00 -32.54
CA LYS A 136 43.19 30.64 -31.22
C LYS A 136 44.16 29.95 -30.25
N GLU A 137 44.81 30.74 -29.40
CA GLU A 137 45.73 30.22 -28.37
C GLU A 137 45.11 30.24 -26.97
N LYS A 138 44.03 30.99 -26.76
CA LYS A 138 43.36 31.14 -25.47
C LYS A 138 42.03 30.40 -25.49
N PHE A 139 41.89 29.38 -24.66
CA PHE A 139 40.69 28.57 -24.53
C PHE A 139 40.09 28.73 -23.14
N GLU A 140 38.78 28.56 -23.05
CA GLU A 140 38.07 28.48 -21.79
C GLU A 140 37.59 27.05 -21.62
N LEU A 141 37.82 26.50 -20.43
CA LEU A 141 37.36 25.16 -20.09
C LEU A 141 35.83 25.15 -20.10
N GLN A 142 35.28 24.26 -20.93
CA GLN A 142 33.85 24.06 -21.08
C GLN A 142 33.38 22.91 -20.18
N ASP A 143 32.08 22.89 -19.90
CA ASP A 143 31.44 21.72 -19.31
C ASP A 143 31.50 20.53 -20.28
N GLU A 144 31.63 19.32 -19.72
CA GLU A 144 31.65 18.09 -20.52
C GLU A 144 30.33 17.96 -21.32
N PRO A 145 30.38 17.63 -22.62
CA PRO A 145 29.19 17.47 -23.43
C PRO A 145 28.27 16.38 -22.88
N ALA A 146 26.97 16.51 -23.14
CA ALA A 146 25.99 15.49 -22.77
C ALA A 146 26.38 14.12 -23.35
N LEU A 147 26.26 13.08 -22.53
CA LEU A 147 26.63 11.69 -22.89
C LEU A 147 25.91 11.17 -24.14
N ILE A 148 24.73 11.72 -24.43
CA ILE A 148 23.95 11.42 -25.64
C ILE A 148 23.94 12.67 -26.52
N GLY A 149 24.59 12.57 -27.67
CA GLY A 149 24.58 13.63 -28.67
C GLY A 149 23.18 13.86 -29.26
N LYS A 150 22.92 15.10 -29.70
CA LYS A 150 21.64 15.47 -30.34
C LYS A 150 21.38 14.72 -31.66
N ASP A 151 22.43 14.14 -32.24
CA ASP A 151 22.47 13.33 -33.45
C ASP A 151 21.98 11.87 -33.24
N VAL A 152 21.88 11.42 -31.99
CA VAL A 152 21.36 10.08 -31.68
C VAL A 152 19.84 10.07 -31.86
N LYS A 153 19.36 9.24 -32.80
CA LYS A 153 17.93 9.08 -33.08
C LYS A 153 17.20 8.39 -31.92
N GLY A 154 16.04 8.94 -31.56
CA GLY A 154 15.18 8.42 -30.50
C GLY A 154 14.16 9.45 -30.02
N GLY A 155 13.38 9.08 -29.02
CA GLY A 155 12.38 9.93 -28.35
C GLY A 155 12.92 10.51 -27.04
N ARG A 156 12.48 11.71 -26.70
CA ARG A 156 12.77 12.37 -25.42
C ARG A 156 11.48 12.64 -24.68
N PHE A 157 11.43 12.29 -23.40
CA PHE A 157 10.25 12.47 -22.55
C PHE A 157 10.66 13.01 -21.19
N LYS A 158 9.67 13.45 -20.40
CA LYS A 158 9.89 13.94 -19.03
C LYS A 158 9.21 13.03 -18.04
N LEU A 159 9.88 12.76 -16.93
CA LEU A 159 9.27 12.09 -15.78
C LEU A 159 9.25 13.04 -14.57
N LEU A 160 8.14 13.03 -13.86
CA LEU A 160 7.93 13.78 -12.62
C LEU A 160 7.82 12.80 -11.45
N SER A 161 8.65 12.97 -10.43
CA SER A 161 8.56 12.19 -9.18
C SER A 161 8.40 13.13 -7.99
N TYR A 162 7.39 12.90 -7.17
CA TYR A 162 7.18 13.60 -5.89
C TYR A 162 7.81 12.86 -4.71
N ASN A 163 8.38 11.68 -4.97
CA ASN A 163 8.91 10.79 -3.95
C ASN A 163 10.43 10.99 -3.80
N ALA A 164 10.95 10.73 -2.59
CA ALA A 164 12.27 11.19 -2.15
C ALA A 164 13.47 10.41 -2.73
N GLU A 165 13.26 9.29 -3.43
CA GLU A 165 14.35 8.52 -4.00
C GLU A 165 14.87 9.18 -5.29
N VAL A 166 16.07 9.76 -5.21
CA VAL A 166 16.71 10.44 -6.33
C VAL A 166 17.44 9.44 -7.21
N LEU A 167 16.96 9.27 -8.44
CA LEU A 167 17.65 8.49 -9.46
C LEU A 167 18.77 9.28 -10.15
N GLU A 168 19.87 8.61 -10.47
CA GLU A 168 21.03 9.22 -11.11
C GLU A 168 20.88 9.34 -12.64
N VAL A 169 21.63 10.27 -13.24
CA VAL A 169 21.78 10.33 -14.71
C VAL A 169 22.39 9.01 -15.21
N SER A 170 21.97 8.54 -16.38
CA SER A 170 22.32 7.23 -16.97
C SER A 170 21.61 6.00 -16.37
N THR A 171 20.79 6.17 -15.33
CA THR A 171 19.87 5.13 -14.84
C THR A 171 19.08 4.55 -16.01
N GLY A 172 19.03 3.22 -16.11
CA GLY A 172 18.44 2.51 -17.25
C GLY A 172 16.91 2.56 -17.26
N ILE A 173 16.33 2.65 -18.46
CA ILE A 173 14.89 2.55 -18.68
C ILE A 173 14.60 1.24 -19.41
N PHE A 174 13.67 0.46 -18.88
CA PHE A 174 13.42 -0.91 -19.28
C PHE A 174 11.97 -1.12 -19.70
N PHE A 175 11.76 -1.75 -20.86
CA PHE A 175 10.45 -2.26 -21.27
C PHE A 175 10.50 -3.79 -21.24
N LYS A 176 9.63 -4.44 -20.45
CA LYS A 176 9.64 -5.90 -20.25
C LYS A 176 11.04 -6.46 -19.91
N ASN A 177 11.79 -5.77 -19.05
CA ASN A 177 13.17 -6.07 -18.64
C ASN A 177 14.26 -5.87 -19.72
N TYR A 178 13.93 -5.31 -20.88
CA TYR A 178 14.89 -4.97 -21.91
C TYR A 178 15.23 -3.48 -21.86
N LYS A 179 16.53 -3.12 -21.77
CA LYS A 179 16.97 -1.72 -21.69
C LYS A 179 16.71 -1.02 -23.04
N ILE A 180 15.81 -0.05 -23.04
CA ILE A 180 15.43 0.74 -24.22
C ILE A 180 15.94 2.19 -24.16
N GLY A 181 16.35 2.65 -22.99
CA GLY A 181 16.72 4.05 -22.79
C GLY A 181 17.45 4.29 -21.47
N GLN A 182 17.60 5.56 -21.13
CA GLN A 182 18.20 6.01 -19.88
C GLN A 182 17.81 7.45 -19.52
N ILE A 183 18.04 7.84 -18.27
CA ILE A 183 17.93 9.23 -17.82
C ILE A 183 19.04 10.09 -18.46
N GLU A 184 18.66 11.17 -19.14
CA GLU A 184 19.56 12.21 -19.66
C GLU A 184 19.83 13.32 -18.63
N THR A 185 18.81 13.74 -17.89
CA THR A 185 18.92 14.83 -16.91
C THR A 185 18.11 14.53 -15.65
N ALA A 186 18.59 15.01 -14.50
CA ALA A 186 17.89 14.94 -13.22
C ALA A 186 17.98 16.31 -12.55
N THR A 187 16.84 16.94 -12.30
CA THR A 187 16.78 18.29 -11.72
C THR A 187 15.72 18.36 -10.63
N PHE A 188 16.05 18.97 -9.51
CA PHE A 188 15.09 19.19 -8.43
C PHE A 188 14.36 20.52 -8.64
N ASP A 189 13.03 20.46 -8.78
CA ASP A 189 12.18 21.64 -8.79
C ASP A 189 11.76 21.98 -7.35
N TRP A 190 12.49 22.92 -6.75
CA TRP A 190 12.25 23.35 -5.36
C TRP A 190 10.88 23.99 -5.15
N LYS A 191 10.25 24.57 -6.18
CA LYS A 191 8.93 25.21 -6.06
C LYS A 191 7.82 24.19 -5.93
N ASN A 192 7.91 23.15 -6.76
CA ASN A 192 6.91 22.07 -6.81
C ASN A 192 7.30 20.88 -5.92
N GLN A 193 8.45 20.96 -5.24
CA GLN A 193 9.02 19.91 -4.39
C GLN A 193 9.09 18.56 -5.10
N ALA A 194 9.49 18.57 -6.37
CA ALA A 194 9.46 17.40 -7.24
C ALA A 194 10.75 17.24 -8.04
N MET A 195 11.17 16.00 -8.25
CA MET A 195 12.23 15.65 -9.18
C MET A 195 11.69 15.64 -10.61
N LYS A 196 12.41 16.30 -11.51
CA LYS A 196 12.18 16.32 -12.96
C LYS A 196 13.31 15.59 -13.66
N TYR A 197 12.97 14.50 -14.31
CA TYR A 197 13.90 13.71 -15.11
C TYR A 197 13.64 13.93 -16.60
N GLY A 198 14.68 14.27 -17.35
CA GLY A 198 14.67 14.15 -18.81
C GLY A 198 15.13 12.74 -19.17
N ILE A 199 14.33 12.01 -19.94
CA ILE A 199 14.65 10.65 -20.36
C ILE A 199 14.79 10.54 -21.87
N PHE A 200 15.70 9.67 -22.31
CA PHE A 200 15.89 9.33 -23.71
C PHE A 200 15.61 7.87 -23.97
N ILE A 201 14.78 7.60 -24.97
CA ILE A 201 14.44 6.28 -25.47
C ILE A 201 15.02 6.14 -26.88
N LYS A 202 15.83 5.11 -27.11
CA LYS A 202 16.58 4.95 -28.36
C LYS A 202 15.68 4.47 -29.50
N ALA A 203 15.94 4.95 -30.73
CA ALA A 203 15.37 4.39 -31.96
C ALA A 203 15.60 2.88 -32.10
N PRO A 204 14.57 2.07 -32.43
CA PRO A 204 13.18 2.43 -32.76
C PRO A 204 12.19 2.34 -31.58
N TYR A 205 12.67 2.24 -30.34
CA TYR A 205 11.86 1.89 -29.17
C TYR A 205 10.99 3.03 -28.64
N GLU A 206 11.18 4.28 -29.08
CA GLU A 206 10.30 5.40 -28.76
C GLU A 206 8.84 5.12 -29.13
N ASN A 207 8.61 4.30 -30.15
CA ASN A 207 7.27 3.90 -30.59
C ASN A 207 6.55 2.96 -29.59
N LEU A 208 7.26 2.46 -28.56
CA LEU A 208 6.65 1.72 -27.46
C LEU A 208 6.04 2.64 -26.39
N ILE A 209 6.39 3.93 -26.41
CA ILE A 209 5.91 4.91 -25.45
C ILE A 209 4.64 5.55 -26.01
N THR A 210 3.54 5.34 -25.29
CA THR A 210 2.21 5.82 -25.65
C THR A 210 1.64 6.67 -24.53
N LEU A 211 0.51 7.34 -24.79
CA LEU A 211 -0.18 8.13 -23.77
C LEU A 211 -0.64 7.30 -22.56
N ASN A 212 -0.85 5.99 -22.74
CA ASN A 212 -1.23 5.07 -21.65
C ASN A 212 -0.03 4.40 -20.97
N SER A 213 1.20 4.80 -21.30
CA SER A 213 2.40 4.22 -20.70
C SER A 213 2.57 4.69 -19.25
N ILE A 214 2.82 3.75 -18.35
CA ILE A 214 3.10 4.02 -16.94
C ILE A 214 4.58 3.72 -16.65
N PHE A 215 5.18 4.54 -15.78
CA PHE A 215 6.59 4.43 -15.38
C PHE A 215 6.68 4.19 -13.88
N TRP A 216 7.50 3.22 -13.48
CA TRP A 216 7.74 2.93 -12.07
C TRP A 216 9.21 2.59 -11.79
N VAL A 217 9.65 2.89 -10.58
CA VAL A 217 10.97 2.47 -10.07
C VAL A 217 10.96 0.96 -9.88
N ASN A 218 11.99 0.30 -10.39
CA ASN A 218 12.13 -1.15 -10.29
C ASN A 218 12.98 -1.49 -9.06
N SER A 219 12.37 -1.49 -7.88
CA SER A 219 13.03 -1.81 -6.61
C SER A 219 13.17 -3.33 -6.49
N GLY A 220 14.36 -3.81 -6.11
CA GLY A 220 14.72 -5.22 -6.24
C GLY A 220 13.91 -6.23 -5.40
N ILE A 221 13.13 -5.78 -4.42
CA ILE A 221 12.22 -6.60 -3.61
C ILE A 221 10.90 -5.86 -3.41
N GLU A 222 9.79 -6.43 -3.87
CA GLU A 222 8.44 -5.96 -3.54
C GLU A 222 7.73 -7.03 -2.70
N ILE A 223 7.28 -6.63 -1.50
CA ILE A 223 6.53 -7.49 -0.58
C ILE A 223 5.12 -6.91 -0.48
N ASP A 224 4.15 -7.61 -1.06
CA ASP A 224 2.74 -7.26 -0.95
C ASP A 224 2.08 -8.10 0.14
N LEU A 225 1.47 -7.42 1.11
CA LEU A 225 0.56 -8.04 2.06
C LEU A 225 -0.87 -7.70 1.63
N SER A 226 -1.63 -8.71 1.21
CA SER A 226 -3.02 -8.58 0.76
C SER A 226 -3.95 -9.49 1.55
N ALA A 227 -5.26 -9.37 1.33
CA ALA A 227 -6.23 -10.29 1.92
C ALA A 227 -6.04 -11.74 1.44
N ASP A 228 -5.43 -11.93 0.26
CA ASP A 228 -5.07 -13.24 -0.31
C ASP A 228 -3.80 -13.84 0.32
N GLY A 229 -3.11 -13.10 1.19
CA GLY A 229 -1.89 -13.53 1.88
C GLY A 229 -0.66 -12.68 1.55
N ILE A 230 0.53 -13.26 1.77
CA ILE A 230 1.82 -12.62 1.50
C ILE A 230 2.25 -12.99 0.08
N ASN A 231 2.33 -12.01 -0.81
CA ASN A 231 2.92 -12.18 -2.13
C ASN A 231 4.32 -11.56 -2.14
N ILE A 232 5.33 -12.35 -2.48
CA ILE A 232 6.72 -11.88 -2.54
C ILE A 232 7.17 -11.93 -4.00
N ASN A 233 7.18 -10.77 -4.65
CA ASN A 233 7.70 -10.64 -6.00
C ASN A 233 9.22 -10.42 -5.90
N THR A 234 9.98 -11.52 -6.04
CA THR A 234 11.44 -11.44 -6.12
C THR A 234 11.87 -11.36 -7.58
N GLY A 235 12.53 -10.26 -7.96
CA GLY A 235 13.23 -10.18 -9.24
C GLY A 235 14.45 -11.12 -9.25
N SER A 236 14.98 -11.47 -10.43
CA SER A 236 16.27 -12.16 -10.51
C SER A 236 17.35 -11.36 -9.76
N LEU A 237 18.38 -12.00 -9.20
CA LEU A 237 19.49 -11.32 -8.51
C LEU A 237 20.16 -10.22 -9.36
N SER A 238 20.09 -10.33 -10.69
CA SER A 238 20.53 -9.28 -11.62
C SER A 238 19.63 -8.04 -11.71
N LYS A 239 18.34 -8.15 -11.32
CA LYS A 239 17.38 -7.03 -11.18
C LYS A 239 17.55 -6.30 -9.85
N LEU A 240 17.95 -7.02 -8.80
CA LEU A 240 18.27 -6.46 -7.48
C LEU A 240 19.48 -5.51 -7.49
N LEU A 241 20.43 -5.74 -8.41
CA LEU A 241 21.69 -4.99 -8.50
C LEU A 241 21.68 -3.88 -9.56
N LYS A 242 20.65 -3.80 -10.41
CA LYS A 242 20.61 -2.89 -11.57
C LYS A 242 19.42 -1.95 -11.48
N GLY A 243 19.38 -1.14 -10.42
CA GLY A 243 18.34 -0.11 -10.22
C GLY A 243 17.96 0.59 -11.52
N GLY A 244 16.67 0.90 -11.68
CA GLY A 244 16.17 1.38 -12.97
C GLY A 244 14.71 1.76 -12.97
N ILE A 245 14.29 2.32 -14.09
CA ILE A 245 12.88 2.67 -14.34
C ILE A 245 12.32 1.63 -15.29
N SER A 246 11.19 1.02 -14.93
CA SER A 246 10.41 0.21 -15.86
C SER A 246 9.31 1.05 -16.50
N VAL A 247 9.01 0.74 -17.76
CA VAL A 247 7.88 1.30 -18.49
C VAL A 247 7.07 0.18 -19.11
N GLY A 248 5.76 0.35 -19.10
CA GLY A 248 4.82 -0.62 -19.64
C GLY A 248 3.41 -0.07 -19.78
N LEU A 249 2.52 -0.93 -20.23
CA LEU A 249 1.08 -0.65 -20.29
C LEU A 249 0.41 -1.43 -19.16
N PRO A 250 -0.64 -0.86 -18.53
CA PRO A 250 -1.49 -1.62 -17.66
C PRO A 250 -2.11 -2.82 -18.37
N ASP A 251 -2.34 -3.91 -17.63
CA ASP A 251 -2.96 -5.10 -18.19
C ASP A 251 -4.33 -4.79 -18.81
N GLN A 252 -4.61 -5.41 -19.96
CA GLN A 252 -5.87 -5.32 -20.72
C GLN A 252 -6.20 -3.93 -21.30
N GLN A 253 -5.28 -2.96 -21.28
CA GLN A 253 -5.47 -1.69 -21.98
C GLN A 253 -4.80 -1.68 -23.35
N ALA A 254 -5.48 -1.07 -24.32
CA ALA A 254 -4.86 -0.75 -25.60
C ALA A 254 -3.76 0.31 -25.40
N PRO A 255 -2.67 0.27 -26.18
CA PRO A 255 -1.57 1.23 -26.07
C PRO A 255 -2.04 2.70 -26.18
N GLY A 256 -3.10 2.98 -26.93
CA GLY A 256 -3.48 4.34 -27.28
C GLY A 256 -2.51 4.96 -28.29
N ASP A 257 -2.54 6.28 -28.41
CA ASP A 257 -1.68 7.02 -29.34
C ASP A 257 -0.22 7.07 -28.85
N ILE A 258 0.72 7.11 -29.80
CA ILE A 258 2.15 7.28 -29.51
C ILE A 258 2.36 8.65 -28.85
N ALA A 259 3.10 8.67 -27.74
CA ALA A 259 3.39 9.89 -27.03
C ALA A 259 4.35 10.77 -27.85
N GLN A 260 4.05 12.07 -27.89
CA GLN A 260 4.93 13.03 -28.55
C GLN A 260 6.19 13.29 -27.71
N ASN A 261 7.27 13.73 -28.38
CA ASN A 261 8.46 14.20 -27.67
C ASN A 261 8.10 15.31 -26.66
N GLU A 262 8.84 15.33 -25.56
CA GLU A 262 8.68 16.24 -24.41
C GLU A 262 7.40 16.03 -23.58
N HIS A 263 6.60 15.01 -23.89
CA HIS A 263 5.46 14.62 -23.05
C HIS A 263 5.93 14.25 -21.63
N SER A 264 5.12 14.62 -20.64
CA SER A 264 5.46 14.42 -19.22
C SER A 264 4.62 13.29 -18.63
N PHE A 265 5.27 12.34 -17.97
CA PHE A 265 4.65 11.24 -17.24
C PHE A 265 4.96 11.32 -15.74
N SER A 266 4.12 10.69 -14.92
CA SER A 266 4.45 10.44 -13.50
C SER A 266 5.44 9.27 -13.40
N LEU A 267 6.36 9.35 -12.45
CA LEU A 267 7.23 8.26 -12.04
C LEU A 267 6.86 7.83 -10.63
N SER A 268 6.22 6.66 -10.53
CA SER A 268 5.79 6.09 -9.26
C SER A 268 6.87 5.17 -8.66
N GLN A 269 6.82 4.89 -7.37
CA GLN A 269 7.82 4.03 -6.66
C GLN A 269 7.60 2.54 -6.90
N SER A 270 6.40 2.15 -7.33
CA SER A 270 6.04 0.75 -7.59
C SER A 270 5.07 0.64 -8.77
N TYR A 271 4.99 -0.55 -9.35
CA TYR A 271 3.99 -0.85 -10.37
C TYR A 271 2.56 -0.65 -9.84
N LYS A 272 2.33 -1.04 -8.59
CA LYS A 272 1.05 -0.86 -7.90
C LYS A 272 0.66 0.61 -7.79
N GLU A 273 1.57 1.47 -7.33
CA GLU A 273 1.32 2.91 -7.26
C GLU A 273 1.05 3.50 -8.65
N ALA A 274 1.82 3.09 -9.67
CA ALA A 274 1.60 3.54 -11.05
C ALA A 274 0.23 3.13 -11.62
N LEU A 275 -0.27 1.95 -11.24
CA LEU A 275 -1.63 1.50 -11.59
C LEU A 275 -2.74 2.29 -10.87
N GLU A 276 -2.43 2.90 -9.74
CA GLU A 276 -3.39 3.67 -8.94
C GLU A 276 -3.40 5.15 -9.35
N GLU A 277 -2.24 5.73 -9.67
CA GLU A 277 -2.11 7.12 -10.14
C GLU A 277 -2.73 7.36 -11.53
N ARG A 278 -2.98 6.31 -12.32
CA ARG A 278 -3.58 6.43 -13.66
C ARG A 278 -5.05 6.90 -13.65
N PHE A 279 -5.74 6.80 -12.51
CA PHE A 279 -7.14 7.20 -12.40
C PHE A 279 -7.25 8.66 -11.97
N TYR A 280 -7.06 9.57 -12.94
CA TYR A 280 -7.10 11.03 -12.70
C TYR A 280 -8.51 11.62 -12.78
N ASP A 281 -9.47 10.94 -13.42
CA ASP A 281 -10.87 11.36 -13.45
C ASP A 281 -11.62 10.75 -12.25
N PHE A 282 -11.86 11.58 -11.25
CA PHE A 282 -12.57 11.22 -10.03
C PHE A 282 -13.35 12.41 -9.49
N ASP A 283 -14.40 12.11 -8.70
CA ASP A 283 -15.05 13.09 -7.83
C ASP A 283 -14.87 12.68 -6.36
N TYR A 284 -14.79 13.69 -5.49
CA TYR A 284 -14.68 13.49 -4.04
C TYR A 284 -16.06 13.40 -3.37
N TYR A 285 -16.18 12.49 -2.42
CA TYR A 285 -17.38 12.28 -1.63
C TYR A 285 -17.03 12.14 -0.15
N LEU A 286 -18.00 12.45 0.71
CA LEU A 286 -17.88 12.21 2.14
C LEU A 286 -18.73 11.03 2.58
N ILE A 287 -18.28 10.33 3.60
CA ILE A 287 -19.08 9.37 4.35
C ILE A 287 -18.96 9.73 5.83
N GLU A 288 -20.08 9.90 6.52
CA GLU A 288 -20.09 10.07 7.98
C GLU A 288 -20.36 8.71 8.65
N PHE A 289 -19.36 8.14 9.34
CA PHE A 289 -19.51 6.87 10.07
C PHE A 289 -19.78 7.13 11.55
N GLU A 290 -20.89 6.59 12.08
CA GLU A 290 -21.21 6.68 13.52
C GLU A 290 -20.35 5.74 14.39
N GLN A 291 -19.79 4.69 13.78
CA GLN A 291 -18.91 3.71 14.43
C GLN A 291 -17.44 4.14 14.39
N SER A 292 -16.59 3.42 15.12
CA SER A 292 -15.14 3.63 15.08
C SER A 292 -14.58 3.38 13.68
N ILE A 293 -13.82 4.34 13.14
CA ILE A 293 -13.06 4.20 11.89
C ILE A 293 -11.66 3.57 12.11
N ARG A 294 -11.41 2.95 13.27
CA ARG A 294 -10.10 2.36 13.59
C ARG A 294 -9.73 1.32 12.54
N GLY A 295 -8.50 1.41 12.04
CA GLY A 295 -8.00 0.52 10.99
C GLY A 295 -8.22 1.04 9.57
N LEU A 296 -9.02 2.09 9.40
CA LEU A 296 -9.19 2.76 8.11
C LEU A 296 -8.03 3.74 7.91
N ARG A 297 -7.42 3.72 6.74
CA ARG A 297 -6.27 4.56 6.39
C ARG A 297 -6.46 5.16 5.00
N ALA A 298 -5.78 6.28 4.74
CA ALA A 298 -5.63 6.78 3.38
C ALA A 298 -5.04 5.68 2.47
N GLY A 299 -5.58 5.55 1.27
CA GLY A 299 -5.27 4.47 0.33
C GLY A 299 -6.10 3.19 0.50
N ALA A 300 -6.92 3.06 1.56
CA ALA A 300 -7.81 1.91 1.70
C ALA A 300 -8.82 1.86 0.54
N PRO A 301 -9.17 0.66 0.04
CA PRO A 301 -10.07 0.55 -1.10
C PRO A 301 -11.50 0.97 -0.71
N VAL A 302 -12.21 1.50 -1.70
CA VAL A 302 -13.66 1.68 -1.66
C VAL A 302 -14.23 0.70 -2.68
N GLU A 303 -15.07 -0.20 -2.21
CA GLU A 303 -15.57 -1.33 -3.02
C GLU A 303 -17.08 -1.29 -3.14
N TYR A 304 -17.59 -1.81 -4.25
CA TYR A 304 -19.00 -2.17 -4.41
C TYR A 304 -19.07 -3.65 -4.74
N ARG A 305 -19.65 -4.44 -3.84
CA ARG A 305 -19.78 -5.91 -4.00
C ARG A 305 -18.48 -6.61 -4.40
N GLY A 306 -17.37 -6.25 -3.75
CA GLY A 306 -16.03 -6.81 -3.99
C GLY A 306 -15.30 -6.25 -5.21
N THR A 307 -15.87 -5.27 -5.92
CA THR A 307 -15.18 -4.55 -7.00
C THR A 307 -14.72 -3.21 -6.49
N ARG A 308 -13.41 -2.92 -6.61
CA ARG A 308 -12.87 -1.61 -6.21
C ARG A 308 -13.32 -0.51 -7.18
N ILE A 309 -14.05 0.47 -6.65
CA ILE A 309 -14.60 1.61 -7.38
C ILE A 309 -13.95 2.94 -6.99
N GLY A 310 -13.16 2.94 -5.92
CA GLY A 310 -12.52 4.15 -5.43
C GLY A 310 -11.49 3.89 -4.36
N THR A 311 -11.12 4.98 -3.68
CA THR A 311 -10.04 4.99 -2.69
C THR A 311 -10.35 5.99 -1.56
N VAL A 312 -10.02 5.62 -0.34
CA VAL A 312 -10.06 6.51 0.82
C VAL A 312 -8.94 7.52 0.71
N VAL A 313 -9.27 8.81 0.72
CA VAL A 313 -8.32 9.91 0.61
C VAL A 313 -7.84 10.31 2.01
N GLU A 314 -8.77 10.43 2.95
CA GLU A 314 -8.47 10.93 4.28
C GLU A 314 -9.46 10.40 5.33
N ALA A 315 -8.95 9.96 6.49
CA ALA A 315 -9.74 9.43 7.59
C ALA A 315 -9.07 9.76 8.95
N PRO A 316 -9.64 10.63 9.80
CA PRO A 316 -10.82 11.47 9.55
C PRO A 316 -10.54 12.57 8.53
N ALA A 317 -11.55 12.98 7.78
CA ALA A 317 -11.47 14.09 6.83
C ALA A 317 -11.32 15.43 7.55
N ASN A 318 -10.37 16.25 7.09
CA ASN A 318 -10.13 17.61 7.58
C ASN A 318 -11.00 18.63 6.83
N VAL A 319 -12.31 18.54 7.02
CA VAL A 319 -13.28 19.47 6.43
C VAL A 319 -13.66 20.54 7.45
N ILE A 320 -13.65 21.81 7.02
CA ILE A 320 -14.13 22.94 7.82
C ILE A 320 -15.53 23.33 7.35
N ILE A 321 -16.47 23.40 8.27
CA ILE A 321 -17.85 23.83 8.03
C ILE A 321 -18.14 25.00 8.95
N ASN A 322 -18.50 26.15 8.37
CA ASN A 322 -18.80 27.37 9.12
C ASN A 322 -17.70 27.76 10.14
N GLY A 323 -16.43 27.56 9.75
CA GLY A 323 -15.26 27.89 10.59
C GLY A 323 -14.95 26.88 11.71
N LYS A 324 -15.61 25.71 11.74
CA LYS A 324 -15.34 24.64 12.71
C LYS A 324 -15.01 23.31 12.01
N PRO A 325 -14.19 22.43 12.59
CA PRO A 325 -13.98 21.10 12.05
C PRO A 325 -15.29 20.32 11.93
N ALA A 326 -15.43 19.55 10.86
CA ALA A 326 -16.59 18.69 10.60
C ALA A 326 -16.65 17.47 11.53
N HIS A 327 -15.55 17.12 12.18
CA HIS A 327 -15.43 16.04 13.15
C HIS A 327 -15.58 16.55 14.61
N PHE A 328 -16.01 15.68 15.54
CA PHE A 328 -16.24 15.98 16.96
C PHE A 328 -17.29 17.09 17.22
N LYS A 329 -18.45 17.02 16.54
CA LYS A 329 -19.56 17.95 16.78
C LYS A 329 -20.25 17.62 18.12
N ASN A 330 -20.73 18.64 18.85
CA ASN A 330 -21.42 18.46 20.15
C ASN A 330 -22.67 17.56 20.09
N GLN A 331 -23.29 17.41 18.92
CA GLN A 331 -24.54 16.66 18.72
C GLN A 331 -24.40 15.48 17.75
N ASN A 332 -23.23 15.33 17.10
CA ASN A 332 -23.00 14.27 16.11
C ASN A 332 -21.61 13.68 16.35
N THR A 333 -21.59 12.40 16.74
CA THR A 333 -20.38 11.61 16.99
C THR A 333 -19.80 10.98 15.72
N ALA A 334 -20.47 11.15 14.57
CA ALA A 334 -20.02 10.59 13.33
C ALA A 334 -18.69 11.19 12.89
N VAL A 335 -17.85 10.33 12.32
CA VAL A 335 -16.52 10.67 11.83
C VAL A 335 -16.58 10.78 10.31
N PRO A 336 -16.37 11.97 9.73
CA PRO A 336 -16.34 12.14 8.29
C PRO A 336 -15.07 11.49 7.71
N VAL A 337 -15.24 10.79 6.60
CA VAL A 337 -14.17 10.16 5.81
C VAL A 337 -14.28 10.66 4.39
N LEU A 338 -13.17 11.14 3.83
CA LEU A 338 -13.08 11.62 2.46
C LEU A 338 -12.67 10.46 1.56
N ILE A 339 -13.46 10.21 0.53
CA ILE A 339 -13.20 9.21 -0.49
C ILE A 339 -13.17 9.87 -1.87
N LYS A 340 -12.49 9.23 -2.82
CA LYS A 340 -12.61 9.53 -4.25
C LYS A 340 -13.19 8.32 -4.98
N ILE A 341 -14.14 8.56 -5.87
CA ILE A 341 -14.67 7.54 -6.79
C ILE A 341 -13.99 7.75 -8.13
N GLU A 342 -13.34 6.71 -8.62
CA GLU A 342 -12.41 6.77 -9.74
C GLU A 342 -13.10 6.19 -10.99
N TYR A 343 -13.53 7.06 -11.92
CA TYR A 343 -14.42 6.67 -13.01
C TYR A 343 -13.81 5.66 -13.98
N GLY A 344 -12.49 5.75 -14.20
CA GLY A 344 -11.76 4.78 -15.00
C GLY A 344 -11.73 3.36 -14.41
N ARG A 345 -12.14 3.17 -13.15
CA ARG A 345 -12.35 1.82 -12.57
C ARG A 345 -13.73 1.25 -12.89
N LEU A 346 -14.71 2.11 -13.15
CA LEU A 346 -16.09 1.71 -13.44
C LEU A 346 -16.23 1.31 -14.91
N TYR A 347 -15.65 2.11 -15.81
CA TYR A 347 -15.74 1.90 -17.24
C TYR A 347 -14.57 2.56 -17.97
N HIS A 348 -14.27 2.12 -19.19
CA HIS A 348 -13.15 2.64 -19.99
C HIS A 348 -13.36 4.08 -20.47
N ASP A 349 -14.61 4.49 -20.65
CA ASP A 349 -14.99 5.86 -20.98
C ASP A 349 -15.34 6.60 -19.69
N ASN A 350 -14.44 7.50 -19.28
CA ASN A 350 -14.54 8.22 -18.01
C ASN A 350 -15.72 9.19 -17.98
N ASP A 351 -16.03 9.86 -19.10
CA ASP A 351 -17.14 10.82 -19.19
C ASP A 351 -18.49 10.10 -19.06
N LEU A 352 -18.64 8.99 -19.80
CA LEU A 352 -19.82 8.13 -19.69
C LEU A 352 -19.98 7.56 -18.28
N ALA A 353 -18.89 7.05 -17.68
CA ALA A 353 -18.90 6.52 -16.32
C ALA A 353 -19.31 7.58 -15.29
N LYS A 354 -18.79 8.80 -15.43
CA LYS A 354 -19.12 9.94 -14.57
C LYS A 354 -20.59 10.30 -14.65
N GLU A 355 -21.12 10.50 -15.87
CA GLU A 355 -22.52 10.83 -16.08
C GLU A 355 -23.45 9.74 -15.51
N TYR A 356 -23.15 8.48 -15.80
CA TYR A 356 -23.93 7.34 -15.30
C TYR A 356 -23.92 7.26 -13.77
N TRP A 357 -22.74 7.42 -13.15
CA TRP A 357 -22.59 7.41 -11.69
C TRP A 357 -23.41 8.51 -11.03
N GLN A 358 -23.26 9.75 -11.49
CA GLN A 358 -23.92 10.92 -10.89
C GLN A 358 -25.45 10.86 -11.05
N THR A 359 -25.95 10.41 -12.19
CA THR A 359 -27.39 10.31 -12.45
C THR A 359 -28.05 9.14 -11.72
N SER A 360 -27.32 8.04 -11.50
CA SER A 360 -27.83 6.83 -10.83
C SER A 360 -27.79 6.91 -9.30
N LEU A 361 -26.95 7.77 -8.74
CA LEU A 361 -26.65 7.84 -7.30
C LEU A 361 -27.88 7.96 -6.41
N ASN A 362 -28.78 8.90 -6.73
CA ASN A 362 -30.02 9.11 -5.99
C ASN A 362 -30.91 7.87 -6.03
N GLY A 363 -31.00 7.21 -7.18
CA GLY A 363 -31.76 5.97 -7.33
C GLY A 363 -31.21 4.84 -6.47
N TRP A 364 -29.89 4.67 -6.44
CA TRP A 364 -29.24 3.65 -5.61
C TRP A 364 -29.40 3.93 -4.11
N VAL A 365 -29.24 5.17 -3.67
CA VAL A 365 -29.43 5.56 -2.26
C VAL A 365 -30.88 5.32 -1.82
N ASN A 366 -31.85 5.69 -2.65
CA ASN A 366 -33.28 5.43 -2.41
C ASN A 366 -33.59 3.92 -2.37
N ASN A 367 -32.85 3.11 -3.13
CA ASN A 367 -32.98 1.66 -3.13
C ASN A 367 -32.16 0.98 -2.01
N GLY A 368 -31.58 1.74 -1.08
CA GLY A 368 -30.91 1.19 0.11
C GLY A 368 -29.39 1.09 0.02
N MET A 369 -28.73 1.73 -0.95
CA MET A 369 -27.27 1.76 -1.00
C MET A 369 -26.68 2.47 0.22
N ARG A 370 -25.84 1.80 1.00
CA ARG A 370 -25.14 2.34 2.17
C ARG A 370 -23.66 2.02 2.12
N ALA A 371 -22.86 2.94 2.63
CA ALA A 371 -21.45 2.68 2.95
C ALA A 371 -21.33 1.98 4.31
N SER A 372 -20.44 1.01 4.42
CA SER A 372 -20.14 0.31 5.67
C SER A 372 -18.64 0.06 5.77
N LEU A 373 -18.09 -0.09 6.98
CA LEU A 373 -16.69 -0.50 7.15
C LEU A 373 -16.62 -2.01 7.26
N LYS A 374 -15.88 -2.68 6.38
CA LYS A 374 -15.69 -4.14 6.46
C LYS A 374 -14.23 -4.48 6.78
N PRO A 375 -13.97 -5.53 7.58
CA PRO A 375 -12.61 -6.01 7.79
C PRO A 375 -11.99 -6.46 6.47
N GLY A 376 -10.84 -5.89 6.11
CA GLY A 376 -10.06 -6.31 4.95
C GLY A 376 -9.01 -7.33 5.33
N ASN A 377 -8.20 -7.03 6.36
CA ASN A 377 -7.17 -7.92 6.87
C ASN A 377 -7.33 -8.12 8.38
N LEU A 378 -7.70 -9.34 8.78
CA LEU A 378 -7.95 -9.70 10.17
C LEU A 378 -6.68 -9.69 11.03
N LEU A 379 -5.49 -9.85 10.43
CA LEU A 379 -4.22 -9.88 11.15
C LEU A 379 -3.74 -8.47 11.52
N THR A 380 -3.87 -7.52 10.59
CA THR A 380 -3.43 -6.13 10.79
C THR A 380 -4.53 -5.24 11.37
N GLY A 381 -5.77 -5.70 11.35
CA GLY A 381 -6.94 -4.91 11.71
C GLY A 381 -7.28 -3.83 10.67
N ALA A 382 -6.77 -3.95 9.44
CA ALA A 382 -7.09 -3.02 8.36
C ALA A 382 -8.53 -3.23 7.88
N VAL A 383 -9.25 -2.13 7.67
CA VAL A 383 -10.62 -2.12 7.16
C VAL A 383 -10.71 -1.34 5.85
N TYR A 384 -11.76 -1.59 5.08
CA TYR A 384 -12.07 -0.88 3.84
C TYR A 384 -13.51 -0.38 3.85
N VAL A 385 -13.84 0.51 2.90
CA VAL A 385 -15.21 1.01 2.73
C VAL A 385 -15.93 0.13 1.73
N ASP A 386 -17.06 -0.44 2.12
CA ASP A 386 -17.92 -1.26 1.28
C ASP A 386 -19.25 -0.56 1.03
N PHE A 387 -19.60 -0.38 -0.25
CA PHE A 387 -20.91 -0.01 -0.71
C PHE A 387 -21.72 -1.26 -1.06
N ASP A 388 -22.89 -1.40 -0.46
CA ASP A 388 -23.86 -2.44 -0.82
C ASP A 388 -25.30 -1.92 -0.63
N ILE A 389 -26.26 -2.68 -1.13
CA ILE A 389 -27.69 -2.41 -1.03
C ILE A 389 -28.27 -3.19 0.14
N TYR A 390 -28.82 -2.47 1.11
CA TYR A 390 -29.48 -3.01 2.29
C TYR A 390 -30.98 -2.78 2.18
N THR A 391 -31.76 -3.86 2.11
CA THR A 391 -33.22 -3.80 1.87
C THR A 391 -34.02 -3.26 3.05
N ASP A 392 -33.44 -3.27 4.23
CA ASP A 392 -34.01 -2.85 5.51
C ASP A 392 -33.35 -1.56 6.05
N ALA A 393 -32.50 -0.90 5.26
CA ALA A 393 -31.88 0.35 5.68
C ALA A 393 -32.92 1.48 5.83
N PRO A 394 -32.82 2.33 6.86
CA PRO A 394 -33.67 3.50 7.02
C PRO A 394 -33.58 4.42 5.81
N ASP A 395 -34.68 5.08 5.43
CA ASP A 395 -34.68 6.06 4.33
C ASP A 395 -33.57 7.11 4.51
N ALA A 396 -32.79 7.30 3.46
CA ALA A 396 -31.71 8.29 3.44
C ALA A 396 -31.66 9.00 2.10
N LYS A 397 -31.05 10.18 2.08
CA LYS A 397 -30.83 10.97 0.87
C LYS A 397 -29.37 11.40 0.83
N LEU A 398 -28.90 11.75 -0.36
CA LEU A 398 -27.60 12.41 -0.50
C LEU A 398 -27.72 13.82 0.07
N GLU A 399 -26.97 14.04 1.14
CA GLU A 399 -26.83 15.36 1.73
C GLU A 399 -25.60 16.07 1.16
N LYS A 400 -25.56 17.40 1.28
CA LYS A 400 -24.35 18.16 0.94
C LYS A 400 -23.70 18.69 2.20
N LEU A 401 -22.41 18.41 2.33
CA LEU A 401 -21.59 18.93 3.41
C LEU A 401 -20.38 19.67 2.84
N ALA A 402 -20.32 20.97 3.07
CA ALA A 402 -19.45 21.89 2.36
C ALA A 402 -19.64 21.78 0.83
N GLN A 403 -18.66 21.23 0.11
CA GLN A 403 -18.67 21.06 -1.34
C GLN A 403 -18.86 19.59 -1.78
N TYR A 404 -18.98 18.67 -0.82
CA TYR A 404 -19.04 17.24 -1.09
C TYR A 404 -20.45 16.70 -0.90
N ASP A 405 -20.85 15.76 -1.76
CA ASP A 405 -22.02 14.93 -1.52
C ASP A 405 -21.66 13.87 -0.45
N VAL A 406 -22.58 13.67 0.50
CA VAL A 406 -22.43 12.74 1.62
C VAL A 406 -23.19 11.47 1.34
N PHE A 407 -22.47 10.36 1.26
CA PHE A 407 -23.06 9.03 1.19
C PHE A 407 -23.58 8.60 2.56
N PRO A 408 -24.80 8.05 2.63
CA PRO A 408 -25.32 7.49 3.88
C PRO A 408 -24.55 6.24 4.25
N SER A 409 -24.26 6.09 5.54
CA SER A 409 -23.55 4.94 6.08
C SER A 409 -24.44 4.06 6.97
N ILE A 410 -23.97 2.85 7.22
CA ILE A 410 -24.54 1.93 8.20
C ILE A 410 -23.41 1.21 8.95
N SER A 411 -23.64 0.90 10.22
CA SER A 411 -22.71 0.12 11.04
C SER A 411 -22.69 -1.35 10.58
N SER A 412 -21.50 -1.98 10.57
CA SER A 412 -21.32 -3.34 10.04
C SER A 412 -21.19 -4.42 11.13
N GLY A 413 -21.43 -5.67 10.74
CA GLY A 413 -21.99 -6.75 11.55
C GLY A 413 -21.20 -7.40 12.69
N ILE A 414 -20.06 -6.90 13.19
CA ILE A 414 -19.46 -7.48 14.43
C ILE A 414 -20.00 -6.78 15.68
N THR A 415 -20.11 -5.45 15.66
CA THR A 415 -20.75 -4.70 16.74
C THR A 415 -22.22 -5.08 16.87
N VAL A 416 -22.91 -5.24 15.73
CA VAL A 416 -24.32 -5.68 15.71
C VAL A 416 -24.49 -7.07 16.32
N LEU A 417 -23.57 -8.02 16.07
CA LEU A 417 -23.64 -9.34 16.72
C LEU A 417 -23.39 -9.27 18.22
N ALA A 418 -22.43 -8.45 18.67
CA ALA A 418 -22.17 -8.26 20.11
C ALA A 418 -23.36 -7.64 20.85
N ASP A 419 -24.01 -6.65 20.21
CA ASP A 419 -25.19 -5.98 20.75
C ASP A 419 -26.40 -6.93 20.76
N GLN A 420 -26.61 -7.71 19.69
CA GLN A 420 -27.67 -8.73 19.64
C GLN A 420 -27.48 -9.85 20.68
N VAL A 421 -26.24 -10.29 20.92
CA VAL A 421 -25.94 -11.26 21.99
C VAL A 421 -26.25 -10.66 23.36
N SER A 422 -25.89 -9.39 23.58
CA SER A 422 -26.21 -8.69 24.83
C SER A 422 -27.71 -8.54 25.04
N ASP A 423 -28.48 -8.25 23.99
CA ASP A 423 -29.94 -8.17 24.05
C ASP A 423 -30.59 -9.51 24.37
N VAL A 424 -30.08 -10.62 23.82
CA VAL A 424 -30.55 -11.96 24.16
C VAL A 424 -30.22 -12.27 25.62
N LEU A 425 -29.02 -11.94 26.11
CA LEU A 425 -28.64 -12.12 27.51
C LEU A 425 -29.53 -11.29 28.46
N ASN A 426 -29.86 -10.05 28.08
CA ASN A 426 -30.76 -9.19 28.85
C ASN A 426 -32.18 -9.75 28.90
N LYS A 427 -32.73 -10.21 27.76
CA LYS A 427 -34.04 -10.86 27.71
C LYS A 427 -34.13 -12.14 28.53
N VAL A 428 -33.04 -12.91 28.60
CA VAL A 428 -32.96 -14.10 29.46
C VAL A 428 -32.93 -13.73 30.94
N ASN A 429 -32.23 -12.65 31.32
CA ASN A 429 -32.22 -12.12 32.68
C ASN A 429 -33.57 -11.51 33.12
N GLU A 430 -34.40 -11.05 32.18
CA GLU A 430 -35.73 -10.49 32.44
C GLU A 430 -36.85 -11.54 32.55
N LEU A 431 -36.54 -12.83 32.40
CA LEU A 431 -37.52 -13.89 32.64
C LEU A 431 -37.90 -13.93 34.12
N LYS A 432 -39.16 -13.58 34.43
CA LYS A 432 -39.74 -13.62 35.79
C LYS A 432 -40.01 -15.04 36.26
N ILE A 433 -38.95 -15.80 36.50
CA ILE A 433 -39.04 -17.17 37.03
C ILE A 433 -39.66 -17.14 38.44
N GLU A 434 -39.49 -16.04 39.17
CA GLU A 434 -40.01 -15.80 40.52
C GLU A 434 -41.54 -15.88 40.58
N ASP A 435 -42.25 -15.28 39.62
CA ASP A 435 -43.72 -15.28 39.56
C ASP A 435 -44.25 -16.71 39.34
N SER A 436 -43.57 -17.49 38.49
CA SER A 436 -43.93 -18.89 38.22
C SER A 436 -43.68 -19.78 39.43
N LEU A 437 -42.57 -19.55 40.16
CA LEU A 437 -42.24 -20.25 41.40
C LEU A 437 -43.25 -19.96 42.52
N ALA A 438 -43.68 -18.69 42.65
CA ALA A 438 -44.69 -18.29 43.62
C ALA A 438 -46.05 -18.98 43.36
N GLN A 439 -46.52 -18.97 42.10
CA GLN A 439 -47.76 -19.64 41.71
C GLN A 439 -47.70 -21.16 41.94
N MET A 440 -46.53 -21.77 41.71
CA MET A 440 -46.29 -23.18 41.96
C MET A 440 -46.39 -23.50 43.46
N GLN A 441 -45.82 -22.64 44.31
CA GLN A 441 -45.88 -22.79 45.77
C GLN A 441 -47.30 -22.63 46.32
N THR A 442 -48.10 -21.70 45.77
CA THR A 442 -49.53 -21.58 46.12
C THR A 442 -50.30 -22.85 45.75
N THR A 443 -50.13 -23.33 44.52
CA THR A 443 -50.78 -24.57 44.05
C THR A 443 -50.42 -25.74 44.97
N PHE A 444 -49.16 -25.83 45.39
CA PHE A 444 -48.71 -26.88 46.32
C PHE A 444 -49.30 -26.76 47.71
N SER A 445 -49.45 -25.55 48.25
CA SER A 445 -50.13 -25.30 49.53
C SER A 445 -51.59 -25.73 49.48
N ASP A 446 -52.29 -25.43 48.39
CA ASP A 446 -53.70 -25.83 48.20
C ASP A 446 -53.85 -27.36 48.15
N TYR A 447 -52.94 -28.05 47.45
CA TYR A 447 -52.89 -29.51 47.43
C TYR A 447 -52.61 -30.12 48.82
N GLN A 448 -51.76 -29.48 49.63
CA GLN A 448 -51.50 -29.92 51.00
C GLN A 448 -52.72 -29.73 51.91
N GLY A 449 -53.48 -28.64 51.73
CA GLY A 449 -54.75 -28.42 52.42
C GLY A 449 -55.76 -29.53 52.11
N LEU A 450 -55.97 -29.80 50.81
CA LEU A 450 -56.83 -30.89 50.35
C LEU A 450 -56.39 -32.25 50.92
N ALA A 451 -55.07 -32.48 51.02
CA ALA A 451 -54.53 -33.73 51.54
C ALA A 451 -54.87 -33.96 53.01
N ASN A 452 -54.78 -32.91 53.83
CA ASN A 452 -55.09 -32.96 55.25
C ASN A 452 -56.59 -33.17 55.47
N ASP A 453 -57.44 -32.45 54.73
CA ASP A 453 -58.90 -32.59 54.82
C ASP A 453 -59.35 -34.02 54.48
N MET A 454 -58.72 -34.64 53.48
CA MET A 454 -59.00 -36.04 53.11
C MET A 454 -58.52 -37.03 54.18
N ARG A 455 -57.38 -36.77 54.83
CA ARG A 455 -56.90 -37.59 55.95
C ARG A 455 -57.83 -37.51 57.16
N ASP A 456 -58.39 -36.33 57.42
CA ASP A 456 -59.35 -36.13 58.51
C ASP A 456 -60.69 -36.82 58.25
N LEU A 457 -61.17 -36.79 57.01
CA LEU A 457 -62.34 -37.56 56.55
C LEU A 457 -62.18 -39.08 56.75
N LEU A 458 -60.97 -39.62 56.56
CA LEU A 458 -60.68 -41.04 56.80
C LEU A 458 -60.66 -41.44 58.27
N ASN A 459 -60.29 -40.52 59.15
CA ASN A 459 -60.19 -40.80 60.57
C ASN A 459 -61.56 -40.71 61.26
N GLN A 460 -62.62 -40.33 60.53
CA GLN A 460 -63.99 -40.39 61.02
C GLN A 460 -64.48 -41.84 61.08
N LYS A 461 -65.19 -42.20 62.16
CA LYS A 461 -65.62 -43.59 62.41
C LYS A 461 -66.66 -44.11 61.39
N ASP A 462 -67.36 -43.22 60.69
CA ASP A 462 -68.43 -43.57 59.75
C ASP A 462 -67.91 -43.96 58.34
N THR A 463 -66.64 -43.71 58.02
CA THR A 463 -66.04 -44.01 56.70
C THR A 463 -65.45 -45.42 56.59
N GLN A 464 -65.51 -46.25 57.65
CA GLN A 464 -64.99 -47.63 57.63
C GLN A 464 -65.90 -48.67 56.94
N ASN A 465 -67.14 -48.31 56.59
CA ASN A 465 -68.11 -49.20 55.93
C ASN A 465 -68.32 -48.89 54.43
N LEU A 466 -67.37 -48.22 53.78
CA LEU A 466 -67.47 -47.86 52.36
C LEU A 466 -67.19 -49.06 51.44
N PRO A 467 -67.78 -49.10 50.21
CA PRO A 467 -67.58 -50.18 49.24
C PRO A 467 -66.10 -50.44 48.90
N GLY A 468 -65.75 -51.68 48.55
CA GLY A 468 -64.37 -52.10 48.28
C GLY A 468 -63.64 -51.28 47.20
N ASP A 469 -64.36 -50.80 46.18
CA ASP A 469 -63.80 -50.00 45.09
C ASP A 469 -63.49 -48.55 45.51
N PHE A 470 -64.26 -48.01 46.46
CA PHE A 470 -63.96 -46.71 47.07
C PHE A 470 -62.61 -46.77 47.80
N ASN A 471 -62.39 -47.81 48.61
CA ASN A 471 -61.12 -48.00 49.32
C ASN A 471 -59.92 -48.21 48.37
N GLN A 472 -60.11 -48.84 47.20
CA GLN A 472 -59.04 -49.01 46.22
C GLN A 472 -58.66 -47.71 45.50
N ASN A 473 -59.65 -46.93 45.06
CA ASN A 473 -59.41 -45.64 44.42
C ASN A 473 -58.86 -44.62 45.42
N PHE A 474 -59.33 -44.68 46.67
CA PHE A 474 -58.79 -43.90 47.77
C PHE A 474 -57.32 -44.25 48.05
N LYS A 475 -56.96 -45.53 48.13
CA LYS A 475 -55.57 -45.97 48.31
C LYS A 475 -54.65 -45.50 47.17
N LYS A 476 -55.14 -45.48 45.93
CA LYS A 476 -54.40 -44.92 44.78
C LYS A 476 -54.20 -43.41 44.94
N MET A 477 -55.20 -42.69 45.44
CA MET A 477 -55.10 -41.27 45.72
C MET A 477 -54.11 -40.98 46.85
N THR A 478 -54.16 -41.71 47.97
CA THR A 478 -53.18 -41.59 49.06
C THR A 478 -51.76 -41.85 48.59
N LYS A 479 -51.56 -42.89 47.77
CA LYS A 479 -50.25 -43.18 47.17
C LYS A 479 -49.77 -42.06 46.25
N SER A 480 -50.67 -41.47 45.46
CA SER A 480 -50.35 -40.31 44.63
C SER A 480 -49.97 -39.09 45.47
N MET A 481 -50.59 -38.91 46.64
CA MET A 481 -50.28 -37.84 47.57
C MET A 481 -48.93 -38.05 48.27
N GLU A 482 -48.60 -39.30 48.64
CA GLU A 482 -47.27 -39.66 49.15
C GLU A 482 -46.18 -39.37 48.10
N GLN A 483 -46.41 -39.74 46.83
CA GLN A 483 -45.48 -39.45 45.74
C GLN A 483 -45.33 -37.95 45.48
N PHE A 484 -46.42 -37.20 45.62
CA PHE A 484 -46.42 -35.75 45.52
C PHE A 484 -45.57 -35.10 46.63
N GLU A 485 -45.70 -35.58 47.87
CA GLU A 485 -44.89 -35.11 49.01
C GLU A 485 -43.39 -35.37 48.81
N VAL A 486 -43.03 -36.54 48.26
CA VAL A 486 -41.65 -36.87 47.89
C VAL A 486 -41.13 -35.92 46.81
N THR A 487 -41.94 -35.63 45.80
CA THR A 487 -41.59 -34.69 44.72
C THR A 487 -41.37 -33.29 45.27
N MET A 488 -42.19 -32.86 46.24
CA MET A 488 -42.07 -31.54 46.87
C MET A 488 -40.79 -31.40 47.69
N ARG A 489 -40.49 -32.40 48.53
CA ARG A 489 -39.23 -32.41 49.30
C ARG A 489 -38.00 -32.39 48.39
N GLN A 490 -38.08 -32.99 47.21
CA GLN A 490 -37.00 -32.96 46.22
C GLN A 490 -36.89 -31.58 45.53
N PHE A 491 -38.01 -30.94 45.25
CA PHE A 491 -38.07 -29.57 44.74
C PHE A 491 -37.49 -28.55 45.74
N ASP A 492 -37.87 -28.63 47.02
CA ASP A 492 -37.34 -27.76 48.08
C ASP A 492 -35.83 -27.88 48.24
N LYS A 493 -35.31 -29.12 48.20
CA LYS A 493 -33.87 -29.38 48.18
C LYS A 493 -33.20 -28.69 46.99
N THR A 494 -33.79 -28.84 45.79
CA THR A 494 -33.27 -28.22 44.56
C THR A 494 -33.21 -26.71 44.69
N MET A 495 -34.24 -26.09 45.26
CA MET A 495 -34.26 -24.65 45.48
C MET A 495 -33.23 -24.19 46.53
N ALA A 496 -33.06 -24.95 47.62
CA ALA A 496 -31.98 -24.69 48.58
C ALA A 496 -30.59 -24.84 47.93
N SER A 497 -30.42 -25.77 46.98
CA SER A 497 -29.16 -25.99 46.25
C SER A 497 -28.86 -24.91 45.20
N TYR A 498 -29.90 -24.22 44.69
CA TYR A 498 -29.74 -23.04 43.83
C TYR A 498 -29.04 -21.91 44.60
N GLN A 499 -29.46 -21.66 45.85
CA GLN A 499 -28.88 -20.65 46.72
C GLN A 499 -27.43 -20.99 47.17
N ALA A 500 -27.08 -22.29 47.21
CA ALA A 500 -25.76 -22.77 47.61
C ALA A 500 -24.77 -23.02 46.43
N GLY A 501 -25.20 -22.78 45.18
CA GLY A 501 -24.37 -22.66 43.97
C GLY A 501 -23.70 -23.92 43.40
N SER A 502 -23.49 -24.99 44.17
CA SER A 502 -22.58 -26.08 43.76
C SER A 502 -23.22 -27.41 43.37
N GLN A 503 -24.54 -27.61 43.57
CA GLN A 503 -25.21 -28.89 43.28
C GLN A 503 -26.54 -28.79 42.53
N PHE A 504 -26.90 -27.60 42.04
CA PHE A 504 -28.20 -27.33 41.41
C PHE A 504 -28.52 -28.28 40.24
N ASN A 505 -27.58 -28.51 39.32
CA ASN A 505 -27.82 -29.35 38.14
C ASN A 505 -28.19 -30.80 38.48
N ASN A 506 -27.52 -31.39 39.48
CA ASN A 506 -27.80 -32.78 39.88
C ASN A 506 -29.15 -32.89 40.60
N GLN A 507 -29.49 -31.89 41.42
CA GLN A 507 -30.77 -31.88 42.12
C GLN A 507 -31.95 -31.57 41.19
N LEU A 508 -31.74 -30.71 40.19
CA LEU A 508 -32.72 -30.42 39.14
C LEU A 508 -33.04 -31.68 38.33
N GLN A 509 -32.04 -32.48 37.94
CA GLN A 509 -32.25 -33.76 37.25
C GLN A 509 -33.09 -34.73 38.10
N GLN A 510 -32.80 -34.83 39.40
CA GLN A 510 -33.59 -35.66 40.32
C GLN A 510 -35.02 -35.14 40.46
N THR A 511 -35.21 -33.83 40.56
CA THR A 511 -36.55 -33.20 40.61
C THR A 511 -37.36 -33.49 39.35
N LEU A 512 -36.76 -33.36 38.16
CA LEU A 512 -37.43 -33.68 36.90
C LEU A 512 -37.81 -35.16 36.81
N GLN A 513 -36.99 -36.07 37.35
CA GLN A 513 -37.32 -37.49 37.42
C GLN A 513 -38.49 -37.76 38.36
N GLU A 514 -38.56 -37.10 39.52
CA GLU A 514 -39.70 -37.23 40.44
C GLU A 514 -40.98 -36.62 39.85
N PHE A 515 -40.89 -35.48 39.16
CA PHE A 515 -42.03 -34.91 38.41
C PHE A 515 -42.55 -35.85 37.34
N LYS A 516 -41.65 -36.51 36.60
CA LYS A 516 -42.03 -37.52 35.61
C LYS A 516 -42.76 -38.69 36.26
N ARG A 517 -42.26 -39.21 37.39
CA ARG A 517 -42.90 -40.30 38.15
C ARG A 517 -44.27 -39.89 38.66
N LEU A 518 -44.39 -38.68 39.20
CA LEU A 518 -45.67 -38.12 39.64
C LEU A 518 -46.65 -38.03 38.47
N SER A 519 -46.21 -37.53 37.31
CA SER A 519 -47.04 -37.45 36.11
C SER A 519 -47.54 -38.82 35.64
N GLU A 520 -46.65 -39.81 35.59
CA GLU A 520 -47.00 -41.20 35.23
C GLU A 520 -48.00 -41.83 36.22
N GLN A 521 -47.92 -41.46 37.50
CA GLN A 521 -48.84 -41.96 38.54
C GLN A 521 -50.18 -41.22 38.56
N LEU A 522 -50.23 -39.95 38.15
CA LEU A 522 -51.45 -39.16 38.05
C LEU A 522 -52.24 -39.41 36.77
N GLN A 523 -51.57 -39.82 35.69
CA GLN A 523 -52.19 -40.07 34.38
C GLN A 523 -53.43 -41.00 34.41
N PRO A 524 -53.48 -42.09 35.20
CA PRO A 524 -54.67 -42.94 35.31
C PRO A 524 -55.82 -42.24 36.04
N LEU A 525 -55.51 -41.37 37.01
CA LEU A 525 -56.50 -40.62 37.79
C LEU A 525 -57.11 -39.49 36.97
N THR A 526 -56.29 -38.74 36.23
CA THR A 526 -56.77 -37.67 35.36
C THR A 526 -57.59 -38.20 34.20
N LYS A 527 -57.13 -39.31 33.57
CA LYS A 527 -57.90 -39.99 32.52
C LYS A 527 -59.23 -40.53 33.05
N GLY A 528 -59.21 -41.15 34.23
CA GLY A 528 -60.43 -41.64 34.87
C GLY A 528 -61.43 -40.52 35.19
N LEU A 529 -60.97 -39.43 35.78
CA LEU A 529 -61.81 -38.27 36.14
C LEU A 529 -62.43 -37.60 34.90
N ASN A 530 -61.68 -37.51 33.81
CA ASN A 530 -62.13 -36.92 32.56
C ASN A 530 -63.14 -37.81 31.84
N GLU A 531 -62.99 -39.13 31.95
CA GLU A 531 -63.93 -40.10 31.40
C GLU A 531 -65.20 -40.22 32.25
N GLN A 532 -65.10 -40.11 33.57
CA GLN A 532 -66.24 -40.17 34.48
C GLN A 532 -66.01 -39.33 35.76
N PRO A 533 -66.53 -38.08 35.83
CA PRO A 533 -66.29 -37.16 36.95
C PRO A 533 -66.77 -37.67 38.32
N ASN A 534 -67.71 -38.63 38.33
CA ASN A 534 -68.31 -39.20 39.53
C ASN A 534 -67.77 -40.60 39.88
N MET A 535 -66.65 -41.03 39.27
CA MET A 535 -66.02 -42.34 39.48
C MET A 535 -65.58 -42.63 40.93
N PHE A 536 -65.50 -41.60 41.77
CA PHE A 536 -65.15 -41.72 43.18
C PHE A 536 -66.34 -41.98 44.09
N ILE A 537 -67.57 -41.86 43.58
CA ILE A 537 -68.81 -41.98 44.38
C ILE A 537 -69.70 -43.12 43.86
N PHE A 538 -69.62 -43.47 42.57
CA PHE A 538 -70.49 -44.48 41.95
C PHE A 538 -69.68 -45.56 41.21
N ASP A 539 -70.21 -46.78 41.24
CA ASP A 539 -69.60 -47.97 40.63
C ASP A 539 -69.70 -47.94 39.09
N LYS A 540 -68.81 -48.69 38.42
CA LYS A 540 -68.56 -48.68 36.97
C LYS A 540 -69.69 -49.26 36.11
N ALA A 541 -70.77 -49.74 36.70
CA ALA A 541 -71.84 -50.43 35.99
C ALA A 541 -73.17 -49.67 36.08
N LEU A 542 -73.46 -48.84 35.07
CA LEU A 542 -74.85 -48.60 34.69
C LEU A 542 -75.34 -49.84 33.92
N PRO A 543 -76.49 -50.45 34.25
CA PRO A 543 -77.03 -51.53 33.44
C PRO A 543 -77.34 -51.02 32.04
N ALA A 544 -77.03 -51.81 31.00
CA ALA A 544 -77.31 -51.44 29.63
C ALA A 544 -78.82 -51.16 29.43
N ASP A 545 -79.16 -50.06 28.75
CA ASP A 545 -80.53 -49.68 28.47
C ASP A 545 -81.32 -50.84 27.85
N PRO A 546 -82.55 -51.12 28.33
CA PRO A 546 -83.35 -52.19 27.76
C PRO A 546 -83.70 -51.84 26.30
N LYS A 547 -83.23 -52.69 25.37
CA LYS A 547 -83.62 -52.58 23.96
C LYS A 547 -85.13 -52.89 23.85
N PRO A 548 -85.95 -51.99 23.26
CA PRO A 548 -87.37 -52.26 23.12
C PRO A 548 -87.58 -53.45 22.17
N ARG A 549 -88.34 -54.46 22.62
CA ARG A 549 -88.80 -55.56 21.77
C ARG A 549 -89.88 -55.02 20.83
N LYS A 550 -89.77 -55.33 19.54
CA LYS A 550 -90.82 -55.07 18.55
C LYS A 550 -91.84 -56.21 18.66
N GLN A 551 -92.99 -55.87 19.25
CA GLN A 551 -94.24 -56.63 19.47
C GLN A 551 -94.12 -58.10 19.89
#